data_AF-R2PZA2-F1
#
_entry.id   AF-R2PZA2-F1
#
_cell.length_a   1.000
_cell.length_b   1.000
_cell.length_c   1.000
_cell.angle_alpha   90.00
_cell.angle_beta   90.00
_cell.angle_gamma   90.00
#
_symmetry.space_group_name_H-M   'P 1'
#
loop_
_entity.id
_entity.type
_entity.pdbx_description
1 polymer ?
#
loop_
_entity_poly.entity_id
_entity_poly.type
_entity_poly.pdbx_seq_one_letter_code
_entity_poly.pdbx_strand_id
1 'polypeptide(L)'
;MVNQEWTETENIVPNLLKNSWWTAGIQEWEASYGEVELTEDGSGFMNLSMDSSTSCQVNQRVALKPKHRYFVMFDVKVTRYVKGLFGVHFNGKFEAGSPSMGLRRLSNGYETITGVLKTPEAWRPQLVFAGSIHRADGAGTIRRLSLFDLTELYGEGNEPEADEFYQLLPNRQDESGLHLSVRESFSTLSCQLYKHHFQSPVTDEEASAIFLAEMRKKTQLLGMDNTTLKNINGFYAKGQLTTSRDLIKLGLHATGYGNLLSIWGKQEHTAAIYGRNVRKVSLKSAMTDEAETSYTILGGKFDGVGNKTLNSLALLADKEGELYLASVMGASSEKGLADRHEAIKELIDAAKKKKKTAALQSPEGFKAKSGSILLMPKGNPHYYTCSPPKCTYSVHETEPIPPASLTKLINALVVLDHVQNLYETFEVTSFDLLGESGPKLGEGDILSHLDALHFLLLSSSNTAAKAFSRVVGHKIVQSRGRITL
;
A
#
# COMPACT_ATOMS: atom_id res chain seq x y z
N MET A 1 5.02 -16.39 -26.58
CA MET A 1 3.62 -16.75 -26.25
C MET A 1 3.51 -16.97 -24.75
N VAL A 2 3.04 -15.97 -24.00
CA VAL A 2 2.02 -16.11 -22.94
C VAL A 2 1.36 -14.74 -22.88
N ASN A 3 0.25 -14.58 -23.60
CA ASN A 3 -0.74 -13.58 -23.29
C ASN A 3 -1.39 -14.05 -21.99
N GLN A 4 -1.05 -13.41 -20.87
CA GLN A 4 -1.97 -13.30 -19.75
C GLN A 4 -2.21 -11.81 -19.59
N GLU A 5 -3.44 -11.42 -19.86
CA GLU A 5 -4.03 -10.15 -19.46
C GLU A 5 -3.79 -10.00 -17.95
N TRP A 6 -2.77 -9.23 -17.58
CA TRP A 6 -2.66 -8.71 -16.24
C TRP A 6 -3.70 -7.60 -16.14
N THR A 7 -4.95 -7.99 -15.86
CA THR A 7 -5.93 -7.08 -15.29
C THR A 7 -5.30 -6.47 -14.05
N GLU A 8 -5.13 -5.15 -14.06
CA GLU A 8 -4.74 -4.34 -12.92
C GLU A 8 -5.65 -4.70 -11.73
N THR A 9 -5.23 -5.61 -10.85
CA THR A 9 -5.93 -5.82 -9.59
C THR A 9 -5.57 -4.64 -8.69
N GLU A 10 -6.34 -3.56 -8.86
CA GLU A 10 -6.48 -2.52 -7.87
C GLU A 10 -6.65 -3.14 -6.48
N ASN A 11 -6.03 -2.54 -5.46
CA ASN A 11 -6.22 -2.93 -4.05
C ASN A 11 -7.70 -2.70 -3.68
N ILE A 12 -8.51 -3.70 -3.96
CA ILE A 12 -9.95 -3.68 -3.79
C ILE A 12 -10.31 -4.63 -2.66
N VAL A 13 -11.11 -4.15 -1.72
CA VAL A 13 -11.76 -5.01 -0.72
C VAL A 13 -13.06 -5.51 -1.33
N PRO A 14 -13.20 -6.82 -1.56
CA PRO A 14 -14.45 -7.34 -2.07
C PRO A 14 -15.56 -7.19 -1.03
N ASN A 15 -16.74 -6.76 -1.48
CA ASN A 15 -17.96 -7.01 -0.74
C ASN A 15 -18.16 -8.53 -0.70
N LEU A 16 -18.19 -9.10 0.50
CA LEU A 16 -18.31 -10.54 0.68
C LEU A 16 -19.71 -11.06 0.29
N LEU A 17 -20.65 -10.15 0.02
CA LEU A 17 -21.99 -10.46 -0.48
C LEU A 17 -22.10 -10.21 -1.98
N LYS A 18 -22.44 -11.25 -2.73
CA LYS A 18 -22.62 -11.16 -4.18
C LYS A 18 -23.94 -10.50 -4.54
N ASN A 19 -23.95 -9.62 -5.55
CA ASN A 19 -25.14 -8.95 -6.08
C ASN A 19 -26.07 -8.40 -4.97
N SER A 20 -25.47 -7.87 -3.92
CA SER A 20 -26.16 -7.36 -2.72
C SER A 20 -26.76 -5.96 -2.90
N TRP A 21 -26.56 -5.39 -4.09
CA TRP A 21 -27.16 -4.14 -4.57
C TRP A 21 -28.25 -4.39 -5.61
N TRP A 22 -28.57 -5.66 -5.89
CA TRP A 22 -29.73 -6.09 -6.67
C TRP A 22 -29.74 -5.63 -8.13
N THR A 23 -28.60 -5.24 -8.69
CA THR A 23 -28.46 -4.73 -10.06
C THR A 23 -28.56 -5.83 -11.11
N ALA A 24 -28.27 -7.08 -10.74
CA ALA A 24 -28.34 -8.24 -11.63
C ALA A 24 -29.50 -9.21 -11.31
N GLY A 25 -30.49 -8.80 -10.50
CA GLY A 25 -31.60 -9.64 -10.06
C GLY A 25 -31.40 -10.25 -8.66
N ILE A 26 -32.06 -11.38 -8.35
CA ILE A 26 -31.93 -12.09 -7.06
C ILE A 26 -31.29 -13.49 -7.20
N GLN A 27 -30.68 -13.83 -8.33
CA GLN A 27 -30.22 -15.19 -8.62
C GLN A 27 -29.08 -15.66 -7.69
N GLU A 28 -28.28 -14.72 -7.17
CA GLU A 28 -27.24 -14.97 -6.16
C GLU A 28 -27.81 -15.06 -4.72
N TRP A 29 -29.13 -14.94 -4.58
CA TRP A 29 -29.86 -14.87 -3.32
C TRP A 29 -31.06 -15.81 -3.35
N GLU A 30 -30.95 -16.95 -2.67
CA GLU A 30 -32.02 -17.95 -2.63
C GLU A 30 -33.25 -17.41 -1.88
N ALA A 31 -34.44 -17.56 -2.46
CA ALA A 31 -35.69 -17.26 -1.78
C ALA A 31 -35.79 -18.09 -0.50
N SER A 32 -35.89 -17.43 0.65
CA SER A 32 -35.93 -18.11 1.94
C SER A 32 -37.37 -18.28 2.42
N TYR A 33 -38.18 -17.21 2.38
CA TYR A 33 -39.55 -17.23 2.82
C TYR A 33 -40.29 -16.02 2.25
N GLY A 34 -41.53 -16.19 1.80
CA GLY A 34 -42.31 -15.13 1.13
C GLY A 34 -41.73 -14.71 -0.22
N GLU A 35 -42.48 -13.89 -0.96
CA GLU A 35 -42.01 -13.28 -2.21
C GLU A 35 -41.43 -11.90 -1.94
N VAL A 36 -40.29 -11.62 -2.56
CA VAL A 36 -39.65 -10.31 -2.58
C VAL A 36 -39.71 -9.78 -4.00
N GLU A 37 -39.80 -8.47 -4.14
CA GLU A 37 -39.74 -7.81 -5.44
C GLU A 37 -38.50 -6.94 -5.54
N LEU A 38 -37.99 -6.75 -6.76
CA LEU A 38 -36.96 -5.76 -7.02
C LEU A 38 -37.59 -4.55 -7.70
N THR A 39 -37.44 -3.39 -7.08
CA THR A 39 -38.01 -2.13 -7.59
C THR A 39 -36.94 -1.07 -7.72
N GLU A 40 -36.86 -0.42 -8.87
CA GLU A 40 -36.03 0.76 -9.09
C GLU A 40 -36.75 2.00 -8.55
N ASP A 41 -36.07 2.83 -7.76
CA ASP A 41 -36.62 4.10 -7.27
C ASP A 41 -36.35 5.27 -8.24
N GLY A 42 -36.97 6.43 -7.99
CA GLY A 42 -36.79 7.63 -8.81
C GLY A 42 -35.37 8.22 -8.83
N SER A 43 -34.44 7.65 -8.05
CA SER A 43 -33.01 7.98 -8.06
C SER A 43 -32.16 6.92 -8.75
N GLY A 44 -32.77 5.90 -9.36
CA GLY A 44 -32.09 4.84 -10.11
C GLY A 44 -31.50 3.72 -9.24
N PHE A 45 -31.84 3.65 -7.95
CA PHE A 45 -31.37 2.55 -7.09
C PHE A 45 -32.31 1.35 -7.20
N MET A 46 -31.74 0.16 -7.37
CA MET A 46 -32.46 -1.09 -7.19
C MET A 46 -32.67 -1.39 -5.71
N ASN A 47 -33.89 -1.77 -5.35
CA ASN A 47 -34.31 -2.03 -3.98
C ASN A 47 -34.92 -3.43 -3.86
N LEU A 48 -34.54 -4.14 -2.80
CA LEU A 48 -35.23 -5.33 -2.35
C LEU A 48 -36.46 -4.92 -1.55
N SER A 49 -37.64 -5.13 -2.12
CA SER A 49 -38.92 -4.69 -1.60
C SER A 49 -39.70 -5.84 -0.96
N MET A 50 -40.28 -5.55 0.20
CA MET A 50 -41.14 -6.46 0.94
C MET A 50 -42.46 -5.75 1.20
N ASP A 51 -43.60 -6.37 0.88
CA ASP A 51 -44.91 -5.96 1.39
C ASP A 51 -45.76 -7.20 1.64
N SER A 52 -45.87 -7.59 2.90
CA SER A 52 -46.62 -8.79 3.26
C SER A 52 -47.09 -8.73 4.72
N SER A 53 -48.04 -9.61 5.05
CA SER A 53 -48.46 -9.91 6.43
C SER A 53 -47.57 -10.97 7.10
N THR A 54 -46.64 -11.53 6.34
CA THR A 54 -45.64 -12.51 6.78
C THR A 54 -44.24 -12.07 6.34
N SER A 55 -43.22 -12.78 6.82
CA SER A 55 -41.83 -12.53 6.42
C SER A 55 -41.65 -12.71 4.91
N CYS A 56 -40.83 -11.86 4.31
CA CYS A 56 -40.39 -11.91 2.92
C CYS A 56 -38.89 -11.66 2.91
N GLN A 57 -38.10 -12.69 2.63
CA GLN A 57 -36.65 -12.65 2.78
C GLN A 57 -35.95 -13.57 1.79
N VAL A 58 -34.77 -13.13 1.38
CA VAL A 58 -33.80 -13.91 0.62
C VAL A 58 -32.59 -14.23 1.48
N ASN A 59 -31.79 -15.21 1.07
CA ASN A 59 -30.61 -15.61 1.80
C ASN A 59 -29.41 -15.90 0.88
N GLN A 60 -28.21 -15.68 1.39
CA GLN A 60 -26.96 -16.01 0.73
C GLN A 60 -26.01 -16.67 1.73
N ARG A 61 -25.27 -17.67 1.28
CA ARG A 61 -24.24 -18.33 2.09
C ARG A 61 -22.96 -17.52 2.06
N VAL A 62 -22.42 -17.20 3.24
CA VAL A 62 -21.19 -16.43 3.39
C VAL A 62 -20.18 -17.20 4.24
N ALA A 63 -18.94 -17.25 3.77
CA ALA A 63 -17.82 -17.83 4.49
C ALA A 63 -17.00 -16.73 5.16
N LEU A 64 -17.23 -16.51 6.46
CA LEU A 64 -16.42 -15.60 7.28
C LEU A 64 -15.22 -16.34 7.88
N LYS A 65 -14.14 -15.62 8.16
CA LYS A 65 -12.93 -16.12 8.82
C LYS A 65 -13.14 -16.06 10.35
N PRO A 66 -12.60 -17.03 11.12
CA PRO A 66 -12.63 -16.98 12.59
C PRO A 66 -11.84 -15.80 13.15
N LYS A 67 -12.23 -15.26 14.32
CA LYS A 67 -11.62 -14.10 15.02
C LYS A 67 -11.65 -12.75 14.30
N HIS A 68 -12.18 -12.68 13.09
CA HIS A 68 -12.24 -11.46 12.30
C HIS A 68 -13.42 -10.56 12.69
N ARG A 69 -13.26 -9.25 12.46
CA ARG A 69 -14.29 -8.22 12.56
C ARG A 69 -14.79 -7.85 11.17
N TYR A 70 -16.11 -7.77 11.04
CA TYR A 70 -16.80 -7.51 9.78
C TYR A 70 -17.69 -6.29 9.90
N PHE A 71 -17.49 -5.33 9.01
CA PHE A 71 -18.38 -4.18 8.89
C PHE A 71 -19.57 -4.51 8.00
N VAL A 72 -20.76 -4.18 8.48
CA VAL A 72 -22.04 -4.35 7.78
C VAL A 72 -22.65 -2.97 7.56
N MET A 73 -23.17 -2.72 6.36
CA MET A 73 -23.96 -1.52 6.06
C MET A 73 -25.09 -1.84 5.10
N PHE A 74 -26.24 -1.19 5.28
CA PHE A 74 -27.32 -1.14 4.29
C PHE A 74 -28.24 0.05 4.59
N ASP A 75 -29.01 0.49 3.60
CA ASP A 75 -30.12 1.39 3.85
C ASP A 75 -31.42 0.60 3.93
N VAL A 76 -32.29 1.02 4.85
CA VAL A 76 -33.63 0.44 4.99
C VAL A 76 -34.66 1.54 5.14
N LYS A 77 -35.81 1.35 4.49
CA LYS A 77 -37.00 2.18 4.67
C LYS A 77 -38.18 1.28 5.00
N VAL A 78 -38.93 1.61 6.05
CA VAL A 78 -40.13 0.88 6.48
C VAL A 78 -41.33 1.80 6.36
N THR A 79 -42.22 1.49 5.42
CA THR A 79 -43.42 2.28 5.10
C THR A 79 -44.67 1.79 5.82
N ARG A 80 -44.69 0.51 6.23
CA ARG A 80 -45.73 -0.07 7.08
C ARG A 80 -45.06 -1.00 8.10
N TYR A 81 -45.39 -0.86 9.38
CA TYR A 81 -44.81 -1.71 10.42
C TYR A 81 -45.89 -2.21 11.37
N VAL A 82 -45.96 -3.53 11.54
CA VAL A 82 -46.77 -4.19 12.58
C VAL A 82 -45.85 -4.88 13.58
N LYS A 83 -44.94 -5.73 13.11
CA LYS A 83 -43.98 -6.47 13.96
C LYS A 83 -42.79 -7.00 13.16
N GLY A 84 -41.82 -7.58 13.87
CA GLY A 84 -40.62 -8.21 13.30
C GLY A 84 -39.51 -7.21 13.04
N LEU A 85 -38.59 -7.58 12.14
CA LEU A 85 -37.40 -6.80 11.76
C LEU A 85 -37.38 -6.60 10.25
N PHE A 86 -37.13 -5.38 9.79
CA PHE A 86 -36.81 -5.08 8.39
C PHE A 86 -35.32 -4.77 8.31
N GLY A 87 -34.55 -5.66 7.68
CA GLY A 87 -33.10 -5.53 7.62
C GLY A 87 -32.40 -6.85 7.34
N VAL A 88 -31.31 -7.10 8.05
CA VAL A 88 -30.40 -8.22 7.81
C VAL A 88 -30.21 -9.06 9.07
N HIS A 89 -30.15 -10.37 8.89
CA HIS A 89 -29.84 -11.32 9.96
C HIS A 89 -28.75 -12.30 9.57
N PHE A 90 -27.68 -12.36 10.36
CA PHE A 90 -26.61 -13.34 10.23
C PHE A 90 -26.90 -14.55 11.11
N ASN A 91 -26.97 -15.74 10.52
CA ASN A 91 -27.24 -16.98 11.24
C ASN A 91 -25.96 -17.46 11.94
N GLY A 92 -25.59 -16.91 13.10
CA GLY A 92 -24.37 -17.35 13.78
C GLY A 92 -24.20 -16.73 15.16
N LYS A 93 -23.36 -17.35 15.99
CA LYS A 93 -22.99 -16.81 17.30
C LYS A 93 -21.72 -15.97 17.15
N PHE A 94 -21.88 -14.65 17.21
CA PHE A 94 -20.78 -13.70 17.20
C PHE A 94 -20.33 -13.39 18.64
N GLU A 95 -19.04 -13.13 18.82
CA GLU A 95 -18.47 -12.71 20.11
C GLU A 95 -18.84 -11.26 20.44
N ALA A 96 -19.00 -10.42 19.41
CA ALA A 96 -19.40 -9.04 19.53
C ALA A 96 -20.28 -8.61 18.34
N GLY A 97 -21.14 -7.61 18.59
CA GLY A 97 -22.09 -7.08 17.61
C GLY A 97 -23.44 -7.80 17.58
N SER A 98 -24.47 -7.13 17.08
CA SER A 98 -25.81 -7.71 16.96
C SER A 98 -25.95 -8.45 15.62
N PRO A 99 -26.20 -9.77 15.60
CA PRO A 99 -26.43 -10.51 14.36
C PRO A 99 -27.76 -10.15 13.68
N SER A 100 -28.63 -9.37 14.33
CA SER A 100 -29.87 -8.85 13.75
C SER A 100 -29.78 -7.33 13.70
N MET A 101 -29.74 -6.78 12.49
CA MET A 101 -29.59 -5.35 12.24
C MET A 101 -30.77 -4.87 11.39
N GLY A 102 -31.31 -3.68 11.68
CA GLY A 102 -32.43 -3.12 10.91
C GLY A 102 -33.42 -2.35 11.78
N LEU A 103 -34.60 -2.11 11.22
CA LEU A 103 -35.65 -1.33 11.87
C LEU A 103 -36.79 -2.20 12.37
N ARG A 104 -37.33 -1.80 13.52
CA ARG A 104 -38.51 -2.38 14.18
C ARG A 104 -39.59 -1.32 14.40
N ARG A 105 -39.69 -0.39 13.46
CA ARG A 105 -40.60 0.77 13.47
C ARG A 105 -40.72 1.33 12.07
N LEU A 106 -41.68 2.24 11.88
CA LEU A 106 -41.71 3.10 10.70
C LEU A 106 -40.45 3.98 10.63
N SER A 107 -40.02 4.29 9.41
CA SER A 107 -38.90 5.19 9.14
C SER A 107 -39.36 6.43 8.39
N ASN A 108 -38.67 7.55 8.61
CA ASN A 108 -38.89 8.76 7.84
C ASN A 108 -37.93 8.79 6.64
N GLY A 109 -38.26 8.00 5.61
CA GLY A 109 -37.37 7.78 4.47
C GLY A 109 -36.38 6.64 4.69
N TYR A 110 -35.28 6.63 3.94
CA TYR A 110 -34.21 5.65 4.11
C TYR A 110 -33.31 6.04 5.28
N GLU A 111 -33.05 5.08 6.15
CA GLU A 111 -32.07 5.19 7.23
C GLU A 111 -30.94 4.20 6.97
N THR A 112 -29.70 4.66 7.10
CA THR A 112 -28.54 3.79 6.99
C THR A 112 -28.29 3.09 8.32
N ILE A 113 -28.16 1.77 8.25
CA ILE A 113 -27.84 0.91 9.39
C ILE A 113 -26.42 0.41 9.20
N THR A 114 -25.61 0.56 10.25
CA THR A 114 -24.23 0.09 10.30
C THR A 114 -24.02 -0.82 11.50
N GLY A 115 -22.99 -1.66 11.45
CA GLY A 115 -22.60 -2.47 12.58
C GLY A 115 -21.29 -3.21 12.33
N VAL A 116 -20.64 -3.63 13.40
CA VAL A 116 -19.45 -4.49 13.34
C VAL A 116 -19.73 -5.79 14.07
N LEU A 117 -19.45 -6.91 13.40
CA LEU A 117 -19.61 -8.27 13.93
C LEU A 117 -18.25 -8.92 14.15
N LYS A 118 -18.01 -9.54 15.30
CA LYS A 118 -16.78 -10.31 15.55
C LYS A 118 -17.06 -11.82 15.58
N THR A 119 -16.40 -12.58 14.71
CA THR A 119 -16.55 -14.03 14.67
C THR A 119 -15.73 -14.70 15.80
N PRO A 120 -16.23 -15.82 16.37
CA PRO A 120 -15.50 -16.61 17.35
C PRO A 120 -14.30 -17.37 16.76
N GLU A 121 -13.50 -17.96 17.65
CA GLU A 121 -12.35 -18.80 17.31
C GLU A 121 -12.68 -20.01 16.39
N ALA A 122 -13.91 -20.52 16.47
CA ALA A 122 -14.41 -21.54 15.57
C ALA A 122 -15.62 -21.02 14.80
N TRP A 123 -15.45 -20.73 13.50
CA TRP A 123 -16.53 -20.33 12.61
C TRP A 123 -16.80 -21.39 11.53
N ARG A 124 -18.06 -21.48 11.10
CA ARG A 124 -18.48 -22.30 9.96
C ARG A 124 -19.29 -21.43 9.02
N PRO A 125 -19.30 -21.68 7.69
CA PRO A 125 -20.10 -20.89 6.76
C PRO A 125 -21.56 -20.81 7.20
N GLN A 126 -22.09 -19.59 7.23
CA GLN A 126 -23.43 -19.28 7.71
C GLN A 126 -24.28 -18.66 6.61
N LEU A 127 -25.60 -18.68 6.81
CA LEU A 127 -26.54 -17.93 5.99
C LEU A 127 -26.67 -16.50 6.50
N VAL A 128 -26.75 -15.57 5.56
CA VAL A 128 -27.17 -14.19 5.80
C VAL A 128 -28.53 -14.02 5.15
N PHE A 129 -29.50 -13.53 5.91
CA PHE A 129 -30.85 -13.24 5.46
C PHE A 129 -31.01 -11.74 5.28
N ALA A 130 -31.63 -11.31 4.19
CA ALA A 130 -32.01 -9.92 3.94
C ALA A 130 -33.50 -9.87 3.59
N GLY A 131 -34.25 -8.98 4.23
CA GLY A 131 -35.70 -8.90 4.05
C GLY A 131 -36.44 -8.51 5.31
N SER A 132 -37.71 -8.91 5.37
CA SER A 132 -38.56 -8.80 6.55
C SER A 132 -38.47 -10.13 7.32
N ILE A 133 -37.79 -10.11 8.46
CA ILE A 133 -37.29 -11.28 9.19
C ILE A 133 -37.94 -11.34 10.58
N HIS A 134 -37.86 -12.50 11.25
CA HIS A 134 -38.37 -12.71 12.60
C HIS A 134 -39.90 -12.60 12.71
N ARG A 135 -40.63 -13.24 11.78
CA ARG A 135 -42.10 -13.21 11.67
C ARG A 135 -42.61 -11.78 11.46
N ALA A 136 -41.95 -11.07 10.55
CA ALA A 136 -42.30 -9.69 10.23
C ALA A 136 -43.67 -9.60 9.55
N ASP A 137 -44.33 -8.48 9.80
CA ASP A 137 -45.54 -8.04 9.11
C ASP A 137 -45.40 -6.53 8.89
N GLY A 138 -45.46 -6.13 7.63
CA GLY A 138 -45.23 -4.76 7.21
C GLY A 138 -44.75 -4.67 5.77
N ALA A 139 -44.36 -3.45 5.41
CA ALA A 139 -43.83 -3.10 4.12
C ALA A 139 -42.54 -2.28 4.28
N GLY A 140 -41.56 -2.56 3.44
CA GLY A 140 -40.29 -1.86 3.46
C GLY A 140 -39.40 -2.20 2.28
N THR A 141 -38.23 -1.59 2.24
CA THR A 141 -37.24 -1.74 1.18
C THR A 141 -35.83 -1.73 1.77
N ILE A 142 -34.93 -2.52 1.19
CA ILE A 142 -33.50 -2.58 1.55
C ILE A 142 -32.64 -2.35 0.31
N ARG A 143 -31.59 -1.54 0.44
CA ARG A 143 -30.61 -1.28 -0.63
C ARG A 143 -29.19 -1.13 -0.09
N ARG A 144 -28.23 -1.14 -1.01
CA ARG A 144 -26.80 -0.93 -0.74
C ARG A 144 -26.24 -1.85 0.36
N LEU A 145 -26.62 -3.12 0.36
CA LEU A 145 -26.14 -4.06 1.37
C LEU A 145 -24.67 -4.37 1.12
N SER A 146 -23.85 -4.22 2.14
CA SER A 146 -22.40 -4.39 2.07
C SER A 146 -21.85 -5.08 3.31
N LEU A 147 -20.85 -5.93 3.08
CA LEU A 147 -20.13 -6.69 4.10
C LEU A 147 -18.64 -6.71 3.78
N PHE A 148 -17.83 -6.11 4.66
CA PHE A 148 -16.38 -6.00 4.48
C PHE A 148 -15.61 -6.58 5.66
N ASP A 149 -14.49 -7.25 5.39
CA ASP A 149 -13.60 -7.81 6.41
C ASP A 149 -12.63 -6.73 6.91
N LEU A 150 -12.91 -6.16 8.10
CA LEU A 150 -12.08 -5.11 8.67
C LEU A 150 -10.74 -5.66 9.18
N THR A 151 -10.70 -6.89 9.65
CA THR A 151 -9.45 -7.51 10.13
C THR A 151 -8.49 -7.76 8.98
N GLU A 152 -8.99 -8.12 7.81
CA GLU A 152 -8.19 -8.20 6.59
C GLU A 152 -7.65 -6.83 6.16
N LEU A 153 -8.38 -5.75 6.44
CA LEU A 153 -7.99 -4.39 6.08
C LEU A 153 -7.01 -3.73 7.05
N TYR A 154 -7.27 -3.85 8.34
CA TYR A 154 -6.56 -3.12 9.39
C TYR A 154 -5.62 -4.01 10.20
N GLY A 155 -5.77 -5.34 10.11
CA GLY A 155 -5.11 -6.30 10.97
C GLY A 155 -5.87 -6.50 12.30
N GLU A 156 -5.71 -7.69 12.89
CA GLU A 156 -6.36 -8.04 14.15
C GLU A 156 -5.95 -7.09 15.27
N GLY A 157 -6.92 -6.44 15.91
CA GLY A 157 -6.72 -5.50 17.01
C GLY A 157 -6.63 -4.02 16.59
N ASN A 158 -6.62 -3.71 15.29
CA ASN A 158 -6.56 -2.34 14.77
C ASN A 158 -7.87 -1.91 14.08
N GLU A 159 -8.92 -2.73 14.14
CA GLU A 159 -10.14 -2.49 13.38
C GLU A 159 -10.96 -1.33 13.99
N PRO A 160 -11.43 -0.37 13.17
CA PRO A 160 -12.24 0.76 13.64
C PRO A 160 -13.62 0.33 14.12
N GLU A 161 -14.27 1.20 14.89
CA GLU A 161 -15.69 1.05 15.23
C GLU A 161 -16.59 1.36 14.02
N ALA A 162 -17.85 0.92 14.09
CA ALA A 162 -18.79 1.01 12.95
C ALA A 162 -18.97 2.45 12.45
N ASP A 163 -19.18 3.40 13.37
CA ASP A 163 -19.39 4.81 13.03
C ASP A 163 -18.13 5.42 12.43
N GLU A 164 -16.96 5.10 12.98
CA GLU A 164 -15.68 5.58 12.48
C GLU A 164 -15.45 5.12 11.05
N PHE A 165 -15.63 3.82 10.77
CA PHE A 165 -15.46 3.26 9.44
C PHE A 165 -16.49 3.80 8.44
N TYR A 166 -17.75 3.96 8.87
CA TYR A 166 -18.81 4.50 8.02
C TYR A 166 -18.49 5.90 7.49
N GLN A 167 -17.88 6.76 8.31
CA GLN A 167 -17.45 8.10 7.88
C GLN A 167 -16.31 8.07 6.84
N LEU A 168 -15.60 6.94 6.69
CA LEU A 168 -14.51 6.78 5.71
C LEU A 168 -15.00 6.25 4.36
N LEU A 169 -16.25 5.78 4.29
CA LEU A 169 -16.78 5.20 3.06
C LEU A 169 -16.99 6.30 2.01
N PRO A 170 -16.52 6.08 0.77
CA PRO A 170 -16.71 7.06 -0.28
C PRO A 170 -18.20 7.26 -0.57
N ASN A 171 -18.61 8.51 -0.84
CA ASN A 171 -20.02 8.82 -1.17
C ASN A 171 -20.53 8.08 -2.43
N ARG A 172 -19.61 7.60 -3.28
CA ARG A 172 -19.86 6.66 -4.36
C ARG A 172 -19.07 5.39 -4.07
N GLN A 173 -19.74 4.33 -3.64
CA GLN A 173 -19.25 2.98 -3.88
C GLN A 173 -19.50 2.68 -5.37
N ASP A 174 -18.78 1.71 -5.95
CA ASP A 174 -19.01 1.34 -7.36
C ASP A 174 -20.51 1.11 -7.62
N GLU A 175 -21.01 1.43 -8.83
CA GLU A 175 -22.46 1.38 -9.13
C GLU A 175 -23.10 -0.01 -8.90
N SER A 176 -22.25 -1.03 -8.67
CA SER A 176 -22.63 -2.43 -8.40
C SER A 176 -22.47 -2.88 -6.94
N GLY A 177 -21.86 -2.06 -6.06
CA GLY A 177 -21.60 -2.39 -4.66
C GLY A 177 -20.66 -3.56 -4.43
N LEU A 178 -19.91 -3.99 -5.46
CA LEU A 178 -19.11 -5.20 -5.42
C LEU A 178 -17.81 -4.99 -4.65
N HIS A 179 -17.35 -3.76 -4.52
CA HIS A 179 -15.98 -3.46 -4.10
C HIS A 179 -15.86 -2.14 -3.34
N LEU A 180 -15.01 -2.12 -2.30
CA LEU A 180 -14.40 -0.89 -1.82
C LEU A 180 -13.05 -0.74 -2.50
N SER A 181 -12.89 0.32 -3.29
CA SER A 181 -11.53 0.75 -3.65
C SER A 181 -10.86 1.28 -2.39
N VAL A 182 -9.78 0.61 -1.94
CA VAL A 182 -8.96 1.09 -0.81
C VAL A 182 -8.44 2.48 -1.16
N ARG A 183 -8.08 2.69 -2.42
CA ARG A 183 -7.62 3.97 -2.97
C ARG A 183 -8.69 5.05 -2.95
N GLU A 184 -9.97 4.74 -3.18
CA GLU A 184 -11.07 5.73 -3.10
C GLU A 184 -11.58 5.99 -1.70
N SER A 185 -11.50 4.99 -0.81
CA SER A 185 -11.78 5.17 0.62
C SER A 185 -10.74 6.13 1.22
N PHE A 186 -9.46 5.96 0.88
CA PHE A 186 -8.40 6.92 1.22
C PHE A 186 -8.50 8.25 0.44
N SER A 187 -8.92 8.25 -0.84
CA SER A 187 -9.06 9.49 -1.62
C SER A 187 -10.28 10.31 -1.19
N THR A 188 -11.36 9.68 -0.71
CA THR A 188 -12.55 10.37 -0.20
C THR A 188 -12.37 10.81 1.23
N LEU A 189 -11.62 10.06 2.05
CA LEU A 189 -11.02 10.56 3.29
C LEU A 189 -10.27 11.87 3.05
N SER A 190 -9.46 11.89 2.00
CA SER A 190 -8.77 13.10 1.56
C SER A 190 -9.79 14.17 1.11
N CYS A 191 -10.71 13.84 0.20
CA CYS A 191 -11.63 14.77 -0.48
C CYS A 191 -12.74 15.37 0.41
N GLN A 192 -13.18 14.66 1.46
CA GLN A 192 -14.14 15.19 2.45
C GLN A 192 -13.45 16.05 3.52
N LEU A 193 -12.20 15.76 3.88
CA LEU A 193 -11.34 16.69 4.63
C LEU A 193 -11.03 17.97 3.81
N TYR A 194 -10.96 17.85 2.47
CA TYR A 194 -10.73 18.98 1.55
C TYR A 194 -11.89 19.99 1.48
N LYS A 195 -13.13 19.64 1.82
CA LYS A 195 -14.28 20.55 1.63
C LYS A 195 -14.41 21.67 2.67
N HIS A 196 -13.62 21.66 3.75
CA HIS A 196 -13.72 22.70 4.79
C HIS A 196 -12.40 23.33 5.29
N HIS A 197 -11.25 23.05 4.68
CA HIS A 197 -10.00 23.72 5.06
C HIS A 197 -9.31 24.39 3.88
N PHE A 198 -9.80 25.58 3.52
CA PHE A 198 -8.93 26.63 3.00
C PHE A 198 -8.19 27.25 4.18
N GLN A 199 -6.99 26.77 4.51
CA GLN A 199 -6.09 27.51 5.40
C GLN A 199 -4.61 27.41 4.98
N SER A 200 -4.13 28.58 4.55
CA SER A 200 -2.76 29.08 4.39
C SER A 200 -1.76 28.28 3.54
N PRO A 201 -1.16 28.89 2.50
CA PRO A 201 -0.05 28.26 1.78
C PRO A 201 1.11 28.00 2.75
N VAL A 202 1.58 26.75 2.82
CA VAL A 202 2.84 26.41 3.49
C VAL A 202 4.00 26.82 2.59
N THR A 203 5.15 27.12 3.19
CA THR A 203 6.39 27.37 2.44
C THR A 203 6.96 26.08 1.86
N ASP A 204 7.84 26.18 0.87
CA ASP A 204 8.53 25.02 0.28
C ASP A 204 9.42 24.31 1.33
N GLU A 205 9.99 25.07 2.26
CA GLU A 205 10.72 24.57 3.42
C GLU A 205 9.82 23.72 4.34
N GLU A 206 8.65 24.23 4.70
CA GLU A 206 7.68 23.51 5.54
C GLU A 206 7.18 22.24 4.84
N ALA A 207 6.84 22.32 3.54
CA ALA A 207 6.46 21.15 2.74
C ALA A 207 7.57 20.09 2.71
N SER A 208 8.81 20.50 2.48
CA SER A 208 9.99 19.62 2.49
C SER A 208 10.22 18.97 3.86
N ALA A 209 9.97 19.70 4.96
CA ALA A 209 10.07 19.16 6.32
C ALA A 209 8.97 18.14 6.63
N ILE A 210 7.74 18.37 6.15
CA ILE A 210 6.62 17.44 6.29
C ILE A 210 6.88 16.16 5.51
N PHE A 211 7.42 16.27 4.29
CA PHE A 211 7.83 15.10 3.53
C PHE A 211 8.92 14.28 4.25
N LEU A 212 9.89 14.94 4.88
CA LEU A 212 10.89 14.24 5.71
C LEU A 212 10.26 13.55 6.93
N ALA A 213 9.23 14.15 7.54
CA ALA A 213 8.48 13.51 8.61
C ALA A 213 7.75 12.25 8.11
N GLU A 214 7.15 12.28 6.92
CA GLU A 214 6.55 11.08 6.30
C GLU A 214 7.59 10.02 5.96
N MET A 215 8.79 10.39 5.50
CA MET A 215 9.89 9.42 5.34
C MET A 215 10.25 8.73 6.65
N ARG A 216 10.31 9.47 7.77
CA ARG A 216 10.57 8.89 9.10
C ARG A 216 9.42 8.00 9.55
N LYS A 217 8.18 8.44 9.35
CA LYS A 217 6.99 7.63 9.64
C LYS A 217 7.02 6.33 8.84
N LYS A 218 7.39 6.37 7.56
CA LYS A 218 7.58 5.17 6.74
C LYS A 218 8.63 4.25 7.37
N THR A 219 9.79 4.76 7.79
CA THR A 219 10.80 3.90 8.45
C THR A 219 10.27 3.22 9.72
N GLN A 220 9.46 3.92 10.53
CA GLN A 220 8.83 3.35 11.72
C GLN A 220 7.80 2.26 11.37
N LEU A 221 6.94 2.50 10.37
CA LEU A 221 5.94 1.53 9.91
C LEU A 221 6.58 0.25 9.34
N LEU A 222 7.76 0.37 8.74
CA LEU A 222 8.54 -0.77 8.25
C LEU A 222 9.34 -1.47 9.37
N GLY A 223 9.22 -1.01 10.61
CA GLY A 223 9.96 -1.52 11.77
C GLY A 223 11.47 -1.31 11.64
N MET A 224 11.93 -0.24 10.98
CA MET A 224 13.35 0.07 10.80
C MET A 224 13.94 0.72 12.07
N ASP A 225 13.95 -0.02 13.17
CA ASP A 225 14.20 0.48 14.53
C ASP A 225 15.61 1.06 14.74
N ASN A 226 16.58 0.69 13.90
CA ASN A 226 17.96 1.18 13.97
C ASN A 226 18.27 2.17 12.84
N THR A 227 17.25 2.78 12.25
CA THR A 227 17.38 3.81 11.22
C THR A 227 17.06 5.20 11.77
N THR A 228 17.99 6.13 11.59
CA THR A 228 17.79 7.56 11.84
C THR A 228 17.98 8.35 10.56
N LEU A 229 16.89 8.95 10.06
CA LEU A 229 16.92 9.84 8.89
C LEU A 229 17.00 11.31 9.30
N LYS A 230 17.93 12.05 8.71
CA LYS A 230 18.11 13.50 8.93
C LYS A 230 17.80 14.34 7.70
N ASN A 231 17.85 13.77 6.50
CA ASN A 231 17.52 14.44 5.25
C ASN A 231 16.83 13.52 4.24
N ILE A 232 16.40 14.11 3.14
CA ILE A 232 15.57 13.49 2.09
C ILE A 232 16.37 12.90 0.92
N ASN A 233 17.67 13.21 0.83
CA ASN A 233 18.50 12.93 -0.34
C ASN A 233 19.72 12.03 -0.04
N GLY A 234 20.10 11.85 1.22
CA GLY A 234 21.24 11.02 1.60
C GLY A 234 22.57 11.76 1.76
N PHE A 235 22.58 13.10 1.74
CA PHE A 235 23.80 13.84 2.09
C PHE A 235 24.29 13.50 3.49
N TYR A 236 25.59 13.67 3.71
CA TYR A 236 26.17 13.44 5.03
C TYR A 236 25.52 14.35 6.07
N ALA A 237 25.03 13.74 7.15
CA ALA A 237 24.54 14.43 8.33
C ALA A 237 24.97 13.63 9.55
N LYS A 238 25.48 14.31 10.58
CA LYS A 238 25.90 13.66 11.83
C LYS A 238 24.72 12.89 12.44
N GLY A 239 24.92 11.61 12.69
CA GLY A 239 23.90 10.71 13.25
C GLY A 239 22.81 10.25 12.26
N GLN A 240 22.97 10.48 10.95
CA GLN A 240 22.17 9.80 9.94
C GLN A 240 22.74 8.39 9.70
N LEU A 241 22.06 7.38 10.23
CA LEU A 241 22.55 6.00 10.29
C LEU A 241 21.42 5.03 9.95
N THR A 242 21.77 3.86 9.42
CA THR A 242 20.87 2.73 9.22
C THR A 242 21.67 1.44 9.40
N THR A 243 20.99 0.30 9.32
CA THR A 243 21.61 -1.02 9.36
C THR A 243 21.29 -1.82 8.09
N SER A 244 22.10 -2.84 7.78
CA SER A 244 21.83 -3.73 6.64
C SER A 244 20.55 -4.54 6.86
N ARG A 245 20.21 -4.88 8.12
CA ARG A 245 18.93 -5.51 8.46
C ARG A 245 17.74 -4.61 8.15
N ASP A 246 17.78 -3.33 8.51
CA ASP A 246 16.66 -2.41 8.24
C ASP A 246 16.52 -2.12 6.74
N LEU A 247 17.63 -2.10 6.00
CA LEU A 247 17.59 -2.01 4.54
C LEU A 247 16.96 -3.24 3.88
N ILE A 248 17.09 -4.44 4.47
CA ILE A 248 16.33 -5.63 4.01
C ILE A 248 14.82 -5.44 4.23
N LYS A 249 14.39 -4.87 5.36
CA LYS A 249 12.96 -4.57 5.61
C LYS A 249 12.43 -3.58 4.56
N LEU A 250 13.18 -2.51 4.32
CA LEU A 250 12.88 -1.51 3.29
C LEU A 250 12.79 -2.13 1.90
N GLY A 251 13.80 -2.92 1.52
CA GLY A 251 13.87 -3.53 0.20
C GLY A 251 12.77 -4.55 -0.04
N LEU A 252 12.46 -5.38 0.96
CA LEU A 252 11.37 -6.35 0.87
C LEU A 252 10.05 -5.63 0.60
N HIS A 253 9.75 -4.59 1.36
CA HIS A 253 8.56 -3.78 1.12
C HIS A 253 8.60 -3.11 -0.28
N ALA A 254 9.74 -2.54 -0.68
CA ALA A 254 9.89 -1.91 -1.98
C ALA A 254 9.62 -2.86 -3.17
N THR A 255 9.93 -4.14 -3.03
CA THR A 255 9.62 -5.14 -4.08
C THR A 255 8.12 -5.38 -4.30
N GLY A 256 7.23 -4.90 -3.41
CA GLY A 256 5.80 -4.91 -3.65
C GLY A 256 5.28 -3.78 -4.55
N TYR A 257 6.12 -2.81 -4.90
CA TYR A 257 5.75 -1.67 -5.75
C TYR A 257 6.10 -1.94 -7.23
N GLY A 258 5.10 -2.31 -8.04
CA GLY A 258 5.30 -2.61 -9.47
C GLY A 258 5.95 -1.47 -10.26
N ASN A 259 5.55 -0.21 -9.99
CA ASN A 259 6.15 0.98 -10.62
C ASN A 259 7.62 1.19 -10.25
N LEU A 260 8.05 0.73 -9.08
CA LEU A 260 9.44 0.82 -8.66
C LEU A 260 10.26 -0.31 -9.29
N LEU A 261 9.72 -1.53 -9.33
CA LEU A 261 10.35 -2.66 -10.00
C LEU A 261 10.56 -2.41 -11.51
N SER A 262 9.61 -1.74 -12.18
CA SER A 262 9.75 -1.39 -13.60
C SER A 262 10.87 -0.39 -13.89
N ILE A 263 11.35 0.32 -12.87
CA ILE A 263 12.51 1.22 -12.94
C ILE A 263 13.80 0.47 -12.57
N TRP A 264 13.76 -0.35 -11.52
CA TRP A 264 14.93 -1.05 -10.95
C TRP A 264 15.72 -1.91 -11.96
N GLY A 265 15.05 -2.46 -12.98
CA GLY A 265 15.70 -3.23 -14.05
C GLY A 265 16.08 -2.45 -15.31
N LYS A 266 15.88 -1.12 -15.34
CA LYS A 266 16.20 -0.32 -16.53
C LYS A 266 17.67 0.07 -16.57
N GLN A 267 18.31 -0.23 -17.70
CA GLN A 267 19.70 0.14 -17.97
C GLN A 267 19.83 1.58 -18.44
N GLU A 268 18.86 2.08 -19.21
CA GLU A 268 18.83 3.44 -19.71
C GLU A 268 17.40 4.00 -19.67
N HIS A 269 17.28 5.31 -19.50
CA HIS A 269 16.01 6.01 -19.62
C HIS A 269 16.23 7.35 -20.33
N THR A 270 15.31 7.70 -21.22
CA THR A 270 15.30 9.01 -21.88
C THR A 270 14.03 9.74 -21.53
N ALA A 271 14.17 10.90 -20.89
CA ALA A 271 13.09 11.76 -20.50
C ALA A 271 13.06 13.02 -21.37
N ALA A 272 11.86 13.52 -21.66
CA ALA A 272 11.67 14.83 -22.26
C ALA A 272 11.52 15.86 -21.13
N ILE A 273 12.35 16.90 -21.18
CA ILE A 273 12.21 18.07 -20.32
C ILE A 273 11.48 19.14 -21.10
N TYR A 274 10.40 19.65 -20.52
CA TYR A 274 9.59 20.74 -21.04
C TYR A 274 9.85 22.03 -20.26
N GLY A 275 9.06 23.08 -20.51
CA GLY A 275 9.19 24.36 -19.84
C GLY A 275 10.25 25.25 -20.51
N ARG A 276 11.05 25.96 -19.71
CA ARG A 276 11.97 27.00 -20.21
C ARG A 276 13.19 26.43 -20.94
N ASN A 277 13.65 25.25 -20.56
CA ASN A 277 14.87 24.64 -21.14
C ASN A 277 14.56 23.31 -21.83
N VAL A 278 13.70 23.35 -22.87
CA VAL A 278 13.23 22.15 -23.58
C VAL A 278 14.40 21.34 -24.15
N ARG A 279 14.51 20.08 -23.74
CA ARG A 279 15.56 19.15 -24.22
C ARG A 279 15.20 17.71 -23.90
N LYS A 280 15.92 16.76 -24.50
CA LYS A 280 15.90 15.36 -24.06
C LYS A 280 17.09 15.09 -23.16
N VAL A 281 16.86 14.32 -22.10
CA VAL A 281 17.89 13.88 -21.16
C VAL A 281 17.90 12.37 -21.15
N SER A 282 19.01 11.78 -21.59
CA SER A 282 19.25 10.34 -21.51
C SER A 282 20.18 10.06 -20.34
N LEU A 283 19.81 9.08 -19.53
CA LEU A 283 20.61 8.59 -18.41
C LEU A 283 20.89 7.11 -18.57
N LYS A 284 22.05 6.71 -18.05
CA LYS A 284 22.40 5.32 -17.82
C LYS A 284 22.27 5.01 -16.34
N SER A 285 21.84 3.80 -16.03
CA SER A 285 21.77 3.29 -14.67
C SER A 285 23.16 3.31 -14.03
N ALA A 286 23.21 3.63 -12.75
CA ALA A 286 24.42 3.43 -11.93
C ALA A 286 24.71 1.94 -11.69
N MET A 287 23.79 1.05 -12.06
CA MET A 287 24.05 -0.38 -12.16
C MET A 287 24.87 -0.64 -13.40
N THR A 288 26.14 -0.99 -13.23
CA THR A 288 26.97 -1.52 -14.29
C THR A 288 26.86 -3.03 -14.28
N ASP A 289 26.48 -3.61 -15.42
CA ASP A 289 26.61 -5.04 -15.72
C ASP A 289 28.10 -5.41 -15.79
N GLU A 290 28.78 -5.48 -14.64
CA GLU A 290 29.93 -6.36 -14.58
C GLU A 290 29.36 -7.77 -14.67
N ALA A 291 29.77 -8.52 -15.71
CA ALA A 291 29.26 -9.84 -16.01
C ALA A 291 29.59 -10.80 -14.86
N GLU A 292 28.70 -10.86 -13.88
CA GLU A 292 28.82 -11.77 -12.76
C GLU A 292 28.36 -13.15 -13.19
N THR A 293 29.30 -14.09 -13.19
CA THR A 293 29.01 -15.46 -13.61
C THR A 293 28.21 -16.23 -12.56
N SER A 294 27.84 -15.65 -11.42
CA SER A 294 27.24 -16.37 -10.28
C SER A 294 25.81 -15.95 -9.96
N TYR A 295 25.42 -14.71 -10.27
CA TYR A 295 24.08 -14.17 -10.07
C TYR A 295 23.79 -13.05 -11.07
N THR A 296 22.51 -12.71 -11.25
CA THR A 296 22.04 -11.59 -12.05
C THR A 296 21.40 -10.56 -11.12
N ILE A 297 21.78 -9.28 -11.27
CA ILE A 297 21.11 -8.20 -10.57
C ILE A 297 19.86 -7.81 -11.34
N LEU A 298 18.70 -8.02 -10.74
CA LEU A 298 17.41 -7.66 -11.32
C LEU A 298 17.07 -6.19 -11.10
N GLY A 299 17.66 -5.59 -10.07
CA GLY A 299 17.58 -4.17 -9.79
C GLY A 299 17.88 -3.83 -8.35
N GLY A 300 17.77 -2.55 -8.00
CA GLY A 300 18.03 -2.10 -6.65
C GLY A 300 18.47 -0.64 -6.56
N LYS A 301 19.04 -0.28 -5.42
CA LYS A 301 19.68 1.03 -5.22
C LYS A 301 21.13 0.86 -4.79
N PHE A 302 21.99 1.56 -5.50
CA PHE A 302 23.43 1.55 -5.29
C PHE A 302 23.94 2.97 -5.02
N ASP A 303 24.96 3.09 -4.19
CA ASP A 303 25.77 4.30 -4.12
C ASP A 303 26.67 4.43 -5.36
N GLY A 304 26.96 5.67 -5.74
CA GLY A 304 27.87 5.98 -6.83
C GLY A 304 29.33 5.76 -6.43
N VAL A 305 30.17 5.40 -7.41
CA VAL A 305 31.59 5.04 -7.24
C VAL A 305 32.45 6.17 -6.66
N GLY A 306 31.98 7.41 -6.68
CA GLY A 306 32.68 8.57 -6.11
C GLY A 306 32.72 8.63 -4.57
N ASN A 307 31.98 7.77 -3.88
CA ASN A 307 31.96 7.73 -2.41
C ASN A 307 33.06 6.80 -1.87
N LYS A 308 33.77 7.22 -0.81
CA LYS A 308 34.80 6.40 -0.13
C LYS A 308 34.29 5.06 0.41
N THR A 309 32.99 4.99 0.68
CA THR A 309 32.31 3.79 1.15
C THR A 309 31.07 3.59 0.30
N LEU A 310 30.87 2.36 -0.17
CA LEU A 310 29.79 2.00 -1.06
C LEU A 310 28.78 1.12 -0.31
N ASN A 311 27.52 1.51 -0.39
CA ASN A 311 26.40 0.69 0.06
C ASN A 311 25.55 0.25 -1.15
N SER A 312 24.81 -0.84 -0.97
CA SER A 312 23.83 -1.33 -1.93
C SER A 312 22.69 -2.10 -1.26
N LEU A 313 21.55 -2.06 -1.94
CA LEU A 313 20.39 -2.92 -1.71
C LEU A 313 19.95 -3.43 -3.08
N ALA A 314 20.01 -4.74 -3.28
CA ALA A 314 19.86 -5.35 -4.59
C ALA A 314 18.92 -6.56 -4.54
N LEU A 315 17.99 -6.60 -5.50
CA LEU A 315 17.23 -7.79 -5.84
C LEU A 315 18.03 -8.59 -6.87
N LEU A 316 18.25 -9.86 -6.59
CA LEU A 316 19.19 -10.73 -7.27
C LEU A 316 18.49 -12.05 -7.63
N ALA A 317 18.84 -12.62 -8.77
CA ALA A 317 18.52 -14.00 -9.12
C ALA A 317 19.80 -14.80 -9.23
N ASP A 318 19.86 -15.98 -8.62
CA ASP A 318 20.96 -16.90 -8.87
C ASP A 318 20.73 -17.72 -10.17
N LYS A 319 21.70 -18.57 -10.52
CA LYS A 319 21.60 -19.47 -11.68
C LYS A 319 20.46 -20.50 -11.60
N GLU A 320 20.00 -20.82 -10.41
CA GLU A 320 18.94 -21.80 -10.17
C GLU A 320 17.55 -21.12 -10.24
N GLY A 321 17.51 -19.79 -10.42
CA GLY A 321 16.29 -19.00 -10.46
C GLY A 321 15.78 -18.60 -9.07
N GLU A 322 16.53 -18.86 -8.00
CA GLU A 322 16.15 -18.40 -6.66
C GLU A 322 16.40 -16.90 -6.53
N LEU A 323 15.40 -16.20 -5.98
CA LEU A 323 15.45 -14.76 -5.78
C LEU A 323 15.97 -14.43 -4.37
N TYR A 324 16.91 -13.48 -4.32
CA TYR A 324 17.51 -12.98 -3.09
C TYR A 324 17.40 -11.46 -3.04
N LEU A 325 17.20 -10.94 -1.83
CA LEU A 325 17.39 -9.54 -1.52
C LEU A 325 18.63 -9.40 -0.66
N ALA A 326 19.63 -8.65 -1.13
CA ALA A 326 20.89 -8.44 -0.41
C ALA A 326 21.08 -6.96 -0.09
N SER A 327 21.50 -6.68 1.14
CA SER A 327 22.00 -5.39 1.57
C SER A 327 23.48 -5.52 1.92
N VAL A 328 24.32 -4.68 1.34
CA VAL A 328 25.75 -4.57 1.64
C VAL A 328 26.05 -3.14 2.04
N MET A 329 26.77 -2.95 3.15
CA MET A 329 27.07 -1.63 3.68
C MET A 329 28.55 -1.48 4.04
N GLY A 330 29.13 -0.34 3.64
CA GLY A 330 30.51 0.01 3.94
C GLY A 330 31.55 -0.82 3.18
N ALA A 331 31.28 -1.22 1.93
CA ALA A 331 32.31 -1.76 1.06
C ALA A 331 33.31 -0.66 0.66
N SER A 332 34.59 -1.00 0.53
CA SER A 332 35.62 -0.04 0.11
C SER A 332 35.43 0.36 -1.34
N SER A 333 35.63 1.64 -1.65
CA SER A 333 35.67 2.12 -3.04
C SER A 333 37.08 2.13 -3.63
N GLU A 334 38.11 1.75 -2.87
CA GLU A 334 39.51 1.79 -3.32
C GLU A 334 39.75 0.91 -4.55
N LYS A 335 38.99 -0.19 -4.68
CA LYS A 335 38.98 -1.08 -5.84
C LYS A 335 37.74 -0.87 -6.74
N GLY A 336 37.12 0.31 -6.68
CA GLY A 336 35.90 0.59 -7.41
C GLY A 336 34.71 -0.24 -6.92
N LEU A 337 34.06 -0.98 -7.82
CA LEU A 337 32.87 -1.79 -7.52
C LEU A 337 33.18 -3.21 -7.06
N ALA A 338 34.42 -3.67 -7.24
CA ALA A 338 34.82 -5.06 -7.03
C ALA A 338 34.50 -5.56 -5.60
N ASP A 339 34.89 -4.80 -4.57
CA ASP A 339 34.67 -5.20 -3.18
C ASP A 339 33.17 -5.29 -2.84
N ARG A 340 32.33 -4.46 -3.46
CA ARG A 340 30.87 -4.51 -3.27
C ARG A 340 30.25 -5.74 -3.94
N HIS A 341 30.66 -6.07 -5.16
CA HIS A 341 30.18 -7.26 -5.88
C HIS A 341 30.69 -8.56 -5.23
N GLU A 342 31.93 -8.55 -4.75
CA GLU A 342 32.52 -9.66 -4.00
C GLU A 342 31.76 -9.89 -2.67
N ALA A 343 31.44 -8.82 -1.92
CA ALA A 343 30.62 -8.94 -0.71
C ALA A 343 29.21 -9.51 -0.99
N ILE A 344 28.56 -9.11 -2.09
CA ILE A 344 27.25 -9.67 -2.48
C ILE A 344 27.39 -11.18 -2.77
N LYS A 345 28.42 -11.56 -3.53
CA LYS A 345 28.71 -12.97 -3.85
C LYS A 345 28.94 -13.80 -2.59
N GLU A 346 29.76 -13.30 -1.67
CA GLU A 346 30.04 -13.94 -0.37
C GLU A 346 28.75 -14.18 0.44
N LEU A 347 27.82 -13.22 0.44
CA LEU A 347 26.52 -13.36 1.10
C LEU A 347 25.66 -14.46 0.45
N ILE A 348 25.58 -14.52 -0.88
CA ILE A 348 24.83 -15.56 -1.61
C ILE A 348 25.41 -16.94 -1.31
N ASP A 349 26.73 -17.09 -1.43
CA ASP A 349 27.41 -18.36 -1.19
C ASP A 349 27.20 -18.84 0.25
N ALA A 350 27.25 -17.94 1.23
CA ALA A 350 26.98 -18.24 2.62
C ALA A 350 25.50 -18.61 2.87
N ALA A 351 24.55 -17.91 2.23
CA ALA A 351 23.13 -18.25 2.30
C ALA A 351 22.84 -19.65 1.76
N LYS A 352 23.44 -20.01 0.62
CA LYS A 352 23.33 -21.35 0.02
C LYS A 352 23.93 -22.43 0.92
N LYS A 353 25.10 -22.18 1.52
CA LYS A 353 25.74 -23.12 2.46
C LYS A 353 24.91 -23.31 3.72
N LYS A 354 24.35 -22.24 4.30
CA LYS A 354 23.53 -22.32 5.52
C LYS A 354 22.22 -23.07 5.31
N LYS A 355 21.64 -23.03 4.09
CA LYS A 355 20.50 -23.88 3.70
C LYS A 355 20.87 -25.38 3.76
N LYS A 356 22.14 -25.72 3.56
CA LYS A 356 22.67 -27.11 3.60
C LYS A 356 23.22 -27.52 4.96
N THR A 357 23.63 -26.58 5.82
CA THR A 357 24.27 -26.88 7.13
C THR A 357 23.93 -25.81 8.18
N ALA A 358 23.46 -26.22 9.36
CA ALA A 358 22.87 -25.32 10.36
C ALA A 358 23.86 -24.40 11.11
N ALA A 359 25.17 -24.64 11.03
CA ALA A 359 26.19 -23.84 11.70
C ALA A 359 27.10 -23.16 10.65
N LEU A 360 27.18 -21.83 10.66
CA LEU A 360 28.16 -21.08 9.88
C LEU A 360 28.71 -19.92 10.71
N GLN A 361 30.04 -19.81 10.78
CA GLN A 361 30.73 -18.61 11.25
C GLN A 361 30.76 -17.55 10.14
N SER A 362 31.01 -16.28 10.49
CA SER A 362 31.20 -15.18 9.54
C SER A 362 32.30 -15.53 8.52
N PRO A 363 32.21 -15.10 7.25
CA PRO A 363 33.24 -15.39 6.27
C PRO A 363 34.51 -14.65 6.71
N GLU A 364 35.64 -15.36 6.88
CA GLU A 364 36.92 -14.68 7.09
C GLU A 364 37.20 -13.76 5.89
N GLY A 365 37.39 -12.46 6.15
CA GLY A 365 37.76 -11.49 5.10
C GLY A 365 36.62 -10.87 4.30
N PHE A 366 35.38 -10.85 4.83
CA PHE A 366 34.20 -10.20 4.23
C PHE A 366 34.51 -8.76 3.76
N LYS A 367 34.20 -8.44 2.50
CA LYS A 367 34.64 -7.18 1.83
C LYS A 367 33.86 -5.92 2.18
N ALA A 368 32.94 -5.99 3.14
CA ALA A 368 32.17 -4.87 3.61
C ALA A 368 32.09 -4.84 5.13
N LYS A 369 31.68 -3.72 5.71
CA LYS A 369 31.52 -3.60 7.17
C LYS A 369 30.32 -4.43 7.68
N SER A 370 29.24 -4.45 6.90
CA SER A 370 28.00 -5.14 7.24
C SER A 370 27.32 -5.67 5.99
N GLY A 371 26.59 -6.77 6.13
CA GLY A 371 25.82 -7.35 5.05
C GLY A 371 24.72 -8.27 5.54
N SER A 372 23.59 -8.26 4.85
CA SER A 372 22.44 -9.13 5.13
C SER A 372 21.85 -9.64 3.84
N ILE A 373 21.40 -10.88 3.83
CA ILE A 373 20.75 -11.48 2.67
C ILE A 373 19.51 -12.26 3.10
N LEU A 374 18.44 -12.05 2.35
CA LEU A 374 17.15 -12.69 2.53
C LEU A 374 16.82 -13.46 1.24
N LEU A 375 16.56 -14.77 1.38
CA LEU A 375 15.85 -15.50 0.34
C LEU A 375 14.43 -14.94 0.25
N MET A 376 14.02 -14.51 -0.94
CA MET A 376 12.73 -13.86 -1.14
C MET A 376 11.59 -14.81 -0.73
N PRO A 377 10.68 -14.37 0.16
CA PRO A 377 9.54 -15.18 0.53
C PRO A 377 8.57 -15.32 -0.65
N LYS A 378 7.80 -16.41 -0.66
CA LYS A 378 6.75 -16.61 -1.67
C LYS A 378 5.52 -15.75 -1.33
N GLY A 379 4.90 -15.15 -2.34
CA GLY A 379 3.69 -14.34 -2.19
C GLY A 379 3.95 -12.84 -2.23
N ASN A 380 2.94 -12.04 -1.87
CA ASN A 380 3.04 -10.59 -1.91
C ASN A 380 4.04 -10.09 -0.84
N PRO A 381 5.10 -9.33 -1.21
CA PRO A 381 6.08 -8.81 -0.26
C PRO A 381 5.48 -7.94 0.85
N HIS A 382 4.35 -7.27 0.59
CA HIS A 382 3.70 -6.40 1.58
C HIS A 382 3.13 -7.15 2.79
N TYR A 383 2.85 -8.46 2.68
CA TYR A 383 2.41 -9.29 3.81
C TYR A 383 3.46 -9.41 4.91
N TYR A 384 4.72 -9.07 4.61
CA TYR A 384 5.84 -9.16 5.53
C TYR A 384 6.28 -7.83 6.12
N THR A 385 5.60 -6.73 5.78
CA THR A 385 6.01 -5.34 6.12
C THR A 385 6.20 -5.11 7.63
N CYS A 386 5.37 -5.72 8.46
CA CYS A 386 5.44 -5.60 9.94
C CYS A 386 6.02 -6.83 10.62
N SER A 387 6.31 -7.90 9.87
CA SER A 387 6.89 -9.14 10.39
C SER A 387 7.88 -9.72 9.36
N PRO A 388 8.97 -9.01 9.06
CA PRO A 388 9.91 -9.39 8.01
C PRO A 388 10.63 -10.69 8.36
N PRO A 389 10.73 -11.67 7.44
CA PRO A 389 11.43 -12.91 7.70
C PRO A 389 12.86 -12.68 8.17
N LYS A 390 13.39 -13.60 8.95
CA LYS A 390 14.80 -13.57 9.35
C LYS A 390 15.69 -13.66 8.12
N CYS A 391 16.77 -12.89 8.08
CA CYS A 391 17.78 -13.01 7.03
C CYS A 391 18.31 -14.44 6.98
N THR A 392 18.44 -14.97 5.76
CA THR A 392 19.02 -16.29 5.52
C THR A 392 20.45 -16.31 6.05
N TYR A 393 21.22 -15.25 5.78
CA TYR A 393 22.56 -15.05 6.31
C TYR A 393 22.83 -13.57 6.56
N SER A 394 23.76 -13.28 7.46
CA SER A 394 24.11 -11.90 7.80
C SER A 394 25.47 -11.81 8.49
N VAL A 395 26.14 -10.66 8.32
CA VAL A 395 27.41 -10.27 8.93
C VAL A 395 27.22 -8.87 9.53
N HIS A 396 27.34 -8.76 10.86
CA HIS A 396 27.15 -7.51 11.62
C HIS A 396 25.87 -6.75 11.23
N GLU A 397 24.72 -7.42 11.20
CA GLU A 397 23.49 -6.89 10.58
C GLU A 397 22.91 -5.64 11.26
N THR A 398 23.31 -5.37 12.50
CA THR A 398 22.91 -4.22 13.30
C THR A 398 23.98 -3.12 13.34
N GLU A 399 25.07 -3.26 12.58
CA GLU A 399 26.15 -2.25 12.52
C GLU A 399 25.61 -0.94 11.94
N PRO A 400 25.70 0.18 12.67
CA PRO A 400 25.12 1.44 12.23
C PRO A 400 26.05 2.15 11.23
N ILE A 401 25.59 2.29 9.99
CA ILE A 401 26.36 2.87 8.88
C ILE A 401 25.53 3.97 8.19
N PRO A 402 26.14 5.09 7.75
CA PRO A 402 25.41 6.10 6.99
C PRO A 402 24.77 5.52 5.70
N PRO A 403 23.46 5.71 5.48
CA PRO A 403 22.73 5.13 4.34
C PRO A 403 23.10 5.73 2.99
N ALA A 404 23.71 6.92 2.96
CA ALA A 404 23.98 7.68 1.75
C ALA A 404 22.76 7.67 0.78
N SER A 405 22.96 7.33 -0.50
CA SER A 405 21.91 7.42 -1.53
C SER A 405 20.78 6.40 -1.38
N LEU A 406 20.90 5.39 -0.50
CA LEU A 406 19.77 4.50 -0.20
C LEU A 406 18.60 5.24 0.45
N THR A 407 18.85 6.40 1.05
CA THR A 407 17.81 7.33 1.53
C THR A 407 16.77 7.65 0.46
N LYS A 408 17.19 7.72 -0.82
CA LYS A 408 16.30 8.02 -1.95
C LYS A 408 15.31 6.91 -2.26
N LEU A 409 15.57 5.68 -1.80
CA LEU A 409 14.59 4.61 -1.92
C LEU A 409 13.38 4.89 -1.01
N ILE A 410 13.62 5.34 0.22
CA ILE A 410 12.56 5.74 1.16
C ILE A 410 11.78 6.93 0.60
N ASN A 411 12.48 7.90 0.01
CA ASN A 411 11.87 9.03 -0.71
C ASN A 411 10.92 8.51 -1.81
N ALA A 412 11.39 7.61 -2.68
CA ALA A 412 10.58 7.05 -3.76
C ALA A 412 9.33 6.34 -3.24
N LEU A 413 9.41 5.58 -2.14
CA LEU A 413 8.25 4.92 -1.54
C LEU A 413 7.21 5.93 -1.06
N VAL A 414 7.63 6.99 -0.37
CA VAL A 414 6.71 8.07 0.08
C VAL A 414 6.07 8.77 -1.11
N VAL A 415 6.82 9.01 -2.20
CA VAL A 415 6.23 9.54 -3.45
C VAL A 415 5.15 8.60 -3.98
N LEU A 416 5.45 7.31 -4.07
CA LEU A 416 4.50 6.31 -4.59
C LEU A 416 3.27 6.11 -3.69
N ASP A 417 3.38 6.38 -2.39
CA ASP A 417 2.26 6.34 -1.45
C ASP A 417 1.32 7.56 -1.61
N HIS A 418 1.81 8.67 -2.16
CA HIS A 418 1.10 9.95 -2.22
C HIS A 418 0.80 10.47 -3.64
N VAL A 419 1.44 9.91 -4.67
CA VAL A 419 1.28 10.31 -6.07
C VAL A 419 0.64 9.19 -6.87
N GLN A 420 -0.60 9.42 -7.26
CA GLN A 420 -1.43 8.47 -7.98
C GLN A 420 -1.17 8.45 -9.49
N ASN A 421 -1.03 9.63 -10.09
CA ASN A 421 -0.76 9.78 -11.52
C ASN A 421 0.71 10.15 -11.73
N LEU A 422 1.54 9.16 -12.06
CA LEU A 422 2.97 9.40 -12.28
C LEU A 422 3.25 10.22 -13.57
N TYR A 423 2.27 10.36 -14.47
CA TYR A 423 2.38 11.21 -15.65
C TYR A 423 2.06 12.68 -15.37
N GLU A 424 1.51 13.00 -14.19
CA GLU A 424 1.39 14.39 -13.74
C GLU A 424 2.78 15.03 -13.73
N THR A 425 2.86 16.26 -14.22
CA THR A 425 4.12 17.01 -14.29
C THR A 425 4.22 18.04 -13.18
N PHE A 426 5.46 18.42 -12.87
CA PHE A 426 5.75 19.54 -11.99
C PHE A 426 6.92 20.36 -12.54
N GLU A 427 6.96 21.64 -12.17
CA GLU A 427 8.06 22.54 -12.50
C GLU A 427 9.14 22.48 -11.41
N VAL A 428 10.39 22.37 -11.84
CA VAL A 428 11.59 22.50 -11.01
C VAL A 428 11.80 23.98 -10.70
N THR A 429 11.98 24.29 -9.44
CA THR A 429 12.21 25.63 -8.91
C THR A 429 13.65 25.77 -8.41
N SER A 430 14.09 26.99 -8.13
CA SER A 430 15.40 27.25 -7.52
C SER A 430 15.60 26.54 -6.18
N PHE A 431 14.53 26.31 -5.40
CA PHE A 431 14.56 25.56 -4.13
C PHE A 431 14.97 24.09 -4.31
N ASP A 432 14.72 23.51 -5.49
CA ASP A 432 14.97 22.10 -5.74
C ASP A 432 16.42 21.81 -6.12
N LEU A 433 17.13 22.82 -6.62
CA LEU A 433 18.41 22.65 -7.28
C LEU A 433 19.48 22.23 -6.27
N LEU A 434 19.92 20.98 -6.38
CA LEU A 434 21.04 20.42 -5.63
C LEU A 434 22.10 19.85 -6.58
N GLY A 435 23.36 19.92 -6.16
CA GLY A 435 24.49 19.41 -6.96
C GLY A 435 24.77 17.91 -6.80
N GLU A 436 25.97 17.54 -7.22
CA GLU A 436 26.65 16.24 -7.04
C GLU A 436 26.19 15.05 -7.90
N SER A 437 24.89 14.84 -8.12
CA SER A 437 24.41 13.65 -8.84
C SER A 437 23.10 13.83 -9.61
N GLY A 438 22.95 13.02 -10.65
CA GLY A 438 21.80 13.00 -11.56
C GLY A 438 21.96 13.93 -12.77
N PRO A 439 20.93 14.02 -13.63
CA PRO A 439 20.96 14.93 -14.75
C PRO A 439 20.97 16.38 -14.27
N LYS A 440 21.59 17.26 -15.06
CA LYS A 440 21.51 18.70 -14.84
C LYS A 440 20.08 19.15 -15.10
N LEU A 441 19.36 19.47 -14.03
CA LEU A 441 18.06 20.13 -14.04
C LEU A 441 18.26 21.61 -13.73
N GLY A 442 17.43 22.46 -14.34
CA GLY A 442 17.41 23.89 -14.14
C GLY A 442 16.04 24.38 -13.69
N GLU A 443 16.01 25.58 -13.12
CA GLU A 443 14.75 26.26 -12.82
C GLU A 443 13.91 26.43 -14.09
N GLY A 444 12.61 26.16 -13.99
CA GLY A 444 11.68 26.19 -15.11
C GLY A 444 11.67 24.92 -15.97
N ASP A 445 12.44 23.89 -15.61
CA ASP A 445 12.30 22.56 -16.21
C ASP A 445 11.01 21.91 -15.74
N ILE A 446 10.23 21.35 -16.67
CA ILE A 446 9.00 20.61 -16.37
C ILE A 446 9.19 19.15 -16.75
N LEU A 447 8.91 18.25 -15.82
CA LEU A 447 9.02 16.80 -16.00
C LEU A 447 7.93 16.05 -15.23
N SER A 448 7.66 14.81 -15.64
CA SER A 448 6.69 13.95 -14.96
C SER A 448 7.26 13.38 -13.65
N HIS A 449 6.38 13.01 -12.71
CA HIS A 449 6.80 12.26 -11.52
C HIS A 449 7.47 10.93 -11.90
N LEU A 450 7.02 10.30 -12.98
CA LEU A 450 7.63 9.08 -13.52
C LEU A 450 9.09 9.33 -13.93
N ASP A 451 9.36 10.36 -14.72
CA ASP A 451 10.73 10.71 -15.16
C ASP A 451 11.61 11.11 -13.97
N ALA A 452 11.06 11.88 -13.04
CA ALA A 452 11.77 12.24 -11.81
C ALA A 452 12.11 11.01 -10.95
N LEU A 453 11.24 9.99 -10.88
CA LEU A 453 11.53 8.72 -10.21
C LEU A 453 12.65 7.95 -10.92
N HIS A 454 12.68 7.94 -12.25
CA HIS A 454 13.80 7.37 -13.00
C HIS A 454 15.12 8.10 -12.67
N PHE A 455 15.10 9.44 -12.64
CA PHE A 455 16.29 10.23 -12.28
C PHE A 455 16.75 9.94 -10.85
N LEU A 456 15.80 9.85 -9.92
CA LEU A 456 16.03 9.56 -8.51
C LEU A 456 16.69 8.19 -8.29
N LEU A 457 16.18 7.16 -8.97
CA LEU A 457 16.59 5.77 -8.73
C LEU A 457 17.80 5.35 -9.58
N LEU A 458 17.82 5.67 -10.88
CA LEU A 458 18.86 5.23 -11.81
C LEU A 458 20.14 6.07 -11.71
N SER A 459 20.00 7.40 -11.60
CA SER A 459 21.14 8.34 -11.58
C SER A 459 21.38 8.98 -10.20
N SER A 460 20.60 8.59 -9.19
CA SER A 460 20.70 9.10 -7.83
C SER A 460 20.50 10.62 -7.72
N SER A 461 19.61 11.22 -8.53
CA SER A 461 19.45 12.68 -8.60
C SER A 461 19.06 13.32 -7.26
N ASN A 462 19.88 14.24 -6.77
CA ASN A 462 19.58 15.01 -5.55
C ASN A 462 18.48 16.05 -5.80
N THR A 463 18.50 16.70 -6.96
CA THR A 463 17.45 17.65 -7.37
C THR A 463 16.09 16.98 -7.45
N ALA A 464 15.99 15.78 -8.03
CA ALA A 464 14.72 15.04 -8.05
C ALA A 464 14.23 14.72 -6.62
N ALA A 465 15.14 14.30 -5.73
CA ALA A 465 14.80 14.03 -4.34
C ALA A 465 14.22 15.27 -3.64
N LYS A 466 14.86 16.44 -3.83
CA LYS A 466 14.46 17.72 -3.25
C LYS A 466 13.15 18.22 -3.84
N ALA A 467 12.98 18.15 -5.15
CA ALA A 467 11.73 18.47 -5.84
C ALA A 467 10.56 17.63 -5.33
N PHE A 468 10.74 16.31 -5.17
CA PHE A 468 9.69 15.47 -4.58
C PHE A 468 9.34 15.90 -3.16
N SER A 469 10.33 16.27 -2.35
CA SER A 469 10.05 16.72 -0.98
C SER A 469 9.16 17.97 -0.94
N ARG A 470 9.33 18.90 -1.89
CA ARG A 470 8.48 20.08 -2.04
C ARG A 470 7.12 19.71 -2.60
N VAL A 471 7.09 19.11 -3.80
CA VAL A 471 5.85 18.84 -4.55
C VAL A 471 4.93 17.89 -3.80
N VAL A 472 5.47 16.78 -3.28
CA VAL A 472 4.68 15.81 -2.53
C VAL A 472 4.41 16.31 -1.12
N GLY A 473 5.33 17.06 -0.49
CA GLY A 473 5.08 17.74 0.77
C GLY A 473 3.84 18.65 0.70
N HIS A 474 3.73 19.47 -0.34
CA HIS A 474 2.53 20.29 -0.59
C HIS A 474 1.28 19.44 -0.77
N LYS A 475 1.34 18.35 -1.55
CA LYS A 475 0.20 17.42 -1.71
C LYS A 475 -0.21 16.77 -0.37
N ILE A 476 0.73 16.44 0.51
CA ILE A 476 0.44 15.90 1.84
C ILE A 476 -0.28 16.95 2.69
N VAL A 477 0.20 18.20 2.72
CA VAL A 477 -0.46 19.28 3.47
C VAL A 477 -1.86 19.55 2.93
N GLN A 478 -1.98 19.63 1.61
CA GLN A 478 -3.27 19.85 0.97
C GLN A 478 -4.26 18.72 1.34
N SER A 479 -3.80 17.46 1.37
CA SER A 479 -4.68 16.31 1.64
C SER A 479 -5.04 16.11 3.11
N ARG A 480 -4.17 16.53 4.05
CA ARG A 480 -4.35 16.28 5.50
C ARG A 480 -4.68 17.53 6.33
N GLY A 481 -4.55 18.73 5.76
CA GLY A 481 -4.53 19.98 6.52
C GLY A 481 -3.19 20.20 7.25
N ARG A 482 -2.97 21.42 7.78
CA ARG A 482 -1.76 21.77 8.55
C ARG A 482 -1.80 21.07 9.92
N ILE A 483 -1.07 19.96 10.07
CA ILE A 483 -0.80 19.37 11.39
C ILE A 483 0.47 20.03 11.92
N THR A 484 0.33 20.91 12.90
CA THR A 484 1.47 21.51 13.61
C THR A 484 2.24 20.37 14.29
N LEU A 485 3.50 20.17 13.88
CA LEU A 485 4.43 19.17 14.43
C LEU A 485 4.77 19.45 15.90
#